data_AF-B0SVH3-F1
#
_entry.id   AF-B0SVH3-F1
#
_cell.length_a   1.000
_cell.length_b   1.000
_cell.length_c   1.000
_cell.angle_alpha   90.00
_cell.angle_beta   90.00
_cell.angle_gamma   90.00
#
_symmetry.space_group_name_H-M   'P 1'
#
loop_
_entity.id
_entity.type
_entity.pdbx_description
1 polymer ?
#
loop_
_entity_poly.entity_id
_entity_poly.type
_entity_poly.pdbx_seq_one_letter_code
_entity_poly.pdbx_strand_id
1 'polypeptide(L)'
;MAPETKLARDLAILTVVVLAAGLFLLSGFGFQQRWVLESRAGVAAPGVSIAFRHARRGRDRMRVVTACDAYESRYSRFAGSITIQPPTDYPRACAADDRDLLDALGRARRYHYEGEKLLLETSDGQTLVLRHES
;
A
#
# COMPACT_ATOMS: atom_id res chain seq x y z
N MET A 1 -35.01 -37.81 29.87
CA MET A 1 -33.61 -37.61 29.44
C MET A 1 -33.66 -36.92 28.09
N ALA A 2 -33.51 -35.60 28.09
CA ALA A 2 -33.80 -34.72 26.94
C ALA A 2 -32.49 -34.26 26.26
N PRO A 3 -32.35 -34.42 24.93
CA PRO A 3 -31.20 -33.92 24.18
C PRO A 3 -31.57 -32.58 23.48
N GLU A 4 -31.49 -31.44 24.17
CA GLU A 4 -31.90 -30.15 23.60
C GLU A 4 -30.84 -29.03 23.66
N THR A 5 -29.55 -29.32 23.75
CA THR A 5 -28.53 -28.27 23.98
C THR A 5 -27.45 -28.12 22.93
N LYS A 6 -27.52 -28.80 21.79
CA LYS A 6 -26.50 -28.65 20.73
C LYS A 6 -26.87 -27.64 19.62
N LEU A 7 -28.16 -27.45 19.29
CA LEU A 7 -28.53 -26.64 18.13
C LEU A 7 -28.41 -25.12 18.35
N ALA A 8 -28.47 -24.63 19.59
CA ALA A 8 -28.50 -23.19 19.87
C ALA A 8 -27.12 -22.50 19.79
N ARG A 9 -26.01 -23.26 19.81
CA ARG A 9 -24.66 -22.69 19.81
C ARG A 9 -24.12 -22.35 18.41
N ASP A 10 -24.55 -23.06 17.38
CA ASP A 10 -24.06 -22.83 16.01
C ASP A 10 -24.69 -21.59 15.35
N LEU A 11 -25.92 -21.20 15.72
CA LEU A 11 -26.57 -20.02 15.10
C LEU A 11 -26.01 -18.67 15.61
N ALA A 12 -25.46 -18.63 16.82
CA ALA A 12 -24.93 -17.41 17.41
C ALA A 12 -23.60 -16.97 16.76
N ILE A 13 -22.78 -17.93 16.29
CA ILE A 13 -21.47 -17.65 15.70
C ILE A 13 -21.64 -17.08 14.28
N LEU A 14 -22.66 -17.53 13.54
CA LEU A 14 -22.89 -17.05 12.18
C LEU A 14 -23.35 -15.58 12.13
N THR A 15 -23.98 -15.07 13.18
CA THR A 15 -24.57 -13.71 13.18
C THR A 15 -23.53 -12.62 13.52
N VAL A 16 -22.49 -12.96 14.30
CA VAL A 16 -21.46 -11.98 14.72
C VAL A 16 -20.44 -11.71 13.61
N VAL A 17 -20.13 -12.70 12.76
CA VAL A 17 -19.11 -12.52 11.70
C VAL A 17 -19.59 -11.58 10.57
N VAL A 18 -20.89 -11.51 10.31
CA VAL A 18 -21.43 -10.64 9.25
C VAL A 18 -21.39 -9.15 9.62
N LEU A 19 -21.40 -8.81 10.92
CA LEU A 19 -21.39 -7.40 11.37
C LEU A 19 -20.01 -6.75 11.31
N ALA A 20 -18.91 -7.50 11.45
CA ALA A 20 -17.56 -6.94 11.32
C ALA A 20 -17.21 -6.57 9.86
N ALA A 21 -17.78 -7.28 8.88
CA ALA A 21 -17.61 -6.95 7.47
C ALA A 21 -18.50 -5.76 7.03
N GLY A 22 -19.67 -5.59 7.66
CA GLY A 22 -20.61 -4.50 7.32
C GLY A 22 -20.25 -3.13 7.88
N LEU A 23 -19.60 -3.06 9.05
CA LEU A 23 -19.36 -1.79 9.76
C LEU A 23 -18.12 -1.01 9.28
N PHE A 24 -17.25 -1.61 8.46
CA PHE A 24 -16.12 -0.89 7.86
C PHE A 24 -16.54 0.05 6.70
N LEU A 25 -17.79 -0.05 6.22
CA LEU A 25 -18.27 0.72 5.08
C LEU A 25 -18.82 2.11 5.45
N LEU A 26 -19.03 2.42 6.74
CA LEU A 26 -19.73 3.64 7.16
C LEU A 26 -18.85 4.74 7.75
N SER A 27 -17.59 4.46 8.07
CA SER A 27 -16.69 5.48 8.58
C SER A 27 -15.82 6.00 7.42
N GLY A 28 -15.79 7.31 7.23
CA GLY A 28 -15.02 7.99 6.18
C GLY A 28 -13.50 7.90 6.34
N PHE A 29 -12.99 6.86 7.01
CA PHE A 29 -11.58 6.63 7.25
C PHE A 29 -10.91 6.14 5.97
N GLY A 30 -10.03 6.97 5.43
CA GLY A 30 -9.03 6.47 4.50
C GLY A 30 -8.10 5.50 5.22
N PHE A 31 -7.83 4.35 4.62
CA PHE A 31 -6.82 3.41 5.14
C PHE A 31 -5.44 3.83 4.61
N GLN A 32 -4.43 3.82 5.48
CA GLN A 32 -3.05 4.11 5.10
C GLN A 32 -2.18 2.89 5.39
N GLN A 33 -1.49 2.38 4.37
CA GLN A 33 -0.49 1.32 4.50
C GLN A 33 0.89 1.94 4.45
N ARG A 34 1.74 1.61 5.42
CA ARG A 34 3.12 2.10 5.48
C ARG A 34 4.07 0.97 5.13
N TRP A 35 5.08 1.30 4.35
CA TRP A 35 6.06 0.36 3.82
C TRP A 35 7.45 0.98 3.92
N VAL A 36 8.47 0.14 4.05
CA VAL A 36 9.88 0.54 3.97
C VAL A 36 10.48 -0.10 2.74
N LEU A 37 11.22 0.68 1.95
CA LEU A 37 11.97 0.15 0.81
C LEU A 37 13.10 -0.74 1.35
N GLU A 38 13.07 -2.01 0.97
CA GLU A 38 14.08 -3.00 1.34
C GLU A 38 15.15 -3.06 0.25
N SER A 39 14.72 -3.17 -1.01
CA SER A 39 15.62 -3.21 -2.15
C SER A 39 15.01 -2.63 -3.42
N ARG A 40 15.90 -2.21 -4.31
CA ARG A 40 15.60 -1.76 -5.68
C ARG A 40 16.55 -2.45 -6.64
N ALA A 41 15.99 -3.14 -7.64
CA ALA A 41 16.79 -3.88 -8.62
C ALA A 41 17.82 -4.83 -7.96
N GLY A 42 17.46 -5.42 -6.81
CA GLY A 42 18.33 -6.33 -6.04
C GLY A 42 19.37 -5.64 -5.15
N VAL A 43 19.45 -4.30 -5.15
CA VAL A 43 20.36 -3.54 -4.27
C VAL A 43 19.59 -3.04 -3.04
N ALA A 44 20.15 -3.24 -1.85
CA ALA A 44 19.53 -2.76 -0.60
C ALA A 44 19.39 -1.23 -0.61
N ALA A 45 18.21 -0.73 -0.26
CA ALA A 45 17.90 0.70 -0.25
C ALA A 45 17.15 1.12 1.03
N PRO A 46 17.75 0.90 2.22
CA PRO A 46 17.12 1.23 3.48
C PRO A 46 17.00 2.75 3.69
N GLY A 47 16.09 3.17 4.55
CA GLY A 47 15.90 4.58 4.92
C GLY A 47 14.86 5.33 4.08
N VAL A 48 14.15 4.63 3.19
CA VAL A 48 13.03 5.19 2.44
C VAL A 48 11.73 4.57 2.95
N SER A 49 10.79 5.42 3.38
CA SER A 49 9.44 5.00 3.78
C SER A 49 8.42 5.42 2.74
N ILE A 50 7.52 4.52 2.35
CA ILE A 50 6.48 4.76 1.35
C ILE A 50 5.13 4.45 1.98
N ALA A 51 4.26 5.45 2.03
CA ALA A 51 2.91 5.31 2.54
C ALA A 51 1.88 5.42 1.41
N PHE A 52 1.03 4.42 1.29
CA PHE A 52 -0.10 4.41 0.36
C PHE A 52 -1.38 4.72 1.15
N ARG A 53 -1.93 5.92 0.92
CA ARG A 53 -3.21 6.34 1.51
C ARG A 53 -4.32 6.16 0.49
N HIS A 54 -5.34 5.39 0.86
CA HIS A 54 -6.56 5.24 0.09
C HIS A 54 -7.62 6.22 0.55
N ALA A 55 -8.16 6.98 -0.39
CA ALA A 55 -9.23 7.94 -0.12
C ALA A 55 -10.43 7.67 -1.02
N ARG A 56 -11.64 7.75 -0.45
CA ARG A 56 -12.88 7.63 -1.24
C ARG A 56 -12.88 8.67 -2.37
N ARG A 57 -13.36 8.24 -3.55
CA ARG A 57 -13.46 9.02 -4.80
C ARG A 57 -12.13 9.27 -5.54
N GLY A 58 -11.22 8.29 -5.57
CA GLY A 58 -10.04 8.33 -6.45
C GLY A 58 -9.00 9.39 -6.06
N ARG A 59 -8.93 9.75 -4.78
CA ARG A 59 -7.95 10.70 -4.23
C ARG A 59 -6.79 9.97 -3.56
N ASP A 60 -6.40 8.85 -4.13
CA ASP A 60 -5.35 8.01 -3.60
C ASP A 60 -4.01 8.74 -3.67
N ARG A 61 -3.30 8.77 -2.54
CA ARG A 61 -2.03 9.48 -2.38
C ARG A 61 -0.94 8.54 -1.92
N MET A 62 0.17 8.54 -2.64
CA MET A 62 1.41 7.94 -2.21
C MET A 62 2.28 9.04 -1.61
N ARG A 63 2.85 8.79 -0.44
CA ARG A 63 3.85 9.65 0.19
C ARG A 63 5.15 8.88 0.32
N VAL A 64 6.22 9.40 -0.26
CA VAL A 64 7.57 8.86 -0.17
C VAL A 64 8.34 9.76 0.78
N VAL A 65 9.00 9.20 1.78
CA VAL A 65 9.86 9.92 2.71
C VAL A 65 11.26 9.34 2.55
N THR A 66 12.21 10.19 2.18
CA THR A 66 13.63 9.86 2.05
C THR A 66 14.41 10.54 3.18
N ALA A 67 15.73 10.40 3.18
CA ALA A 67 16.57 11.14 4.12
C ALA A 67 16.58 12.65 3.85
N CYS A 68 16.29 13.08 2.62
CA CYS A 68 16.37 14.49 2.22
C CYS A 68 15.01 15.19 2.33
N ASP A 69 13.93 14.57 1.85
CA ASP A 69 12.61 15.20 1.82
C ASP A 69 11.44 14.19 1.79
N ALA A 70 10.23 14.72 1.74
CA ALA A 70 9.00 13.97 1.53
C ALA A 70 8.29 14.42 0.25
N TYR A 71 7.91 13.45 -0.58
CA TYR A 71 7.24 13.66 -1.87
C TYR A 71 5.84 13.08 -1.82
N GLU A 72 4.86 13.82 -2.36
CA GLU A 72 3.50 13.34 -2.52
C GLU A 72 3.14 13.16 -3.99
N SER A 73 2.45 12.06 -4.28
CA SER A 73 2.08 11.66 -5.63
C SER A 73 0.68 11.07 -5.62
N ARG A 74 -0.02 11.18 -6.75
CA ARG A 74 -1.26 10.43 -6.94
C ARG A 74 -0.91 9.04 -7.44
N TYR A 75 -1.71 8.06 -7.07
CA TYR A 75 -1.60 6.72 -7.67
C TYR A 75 -2.99 6.15 -7.93
N SER A 76 -3.05 5.12 -8.75
CA SER A 76 -4.25 4.31 -8.94
C SER A 76 -3.84 2.84 -9.01
N ARG A 77 -4.71 1.97 -8.49
CA ARG A 77 -4.56 0.52 -8.56
C ARG A 77 -5.79 -0.10 -9.20
N PHE A 78 -5.59 -1.00 -10.15
CA PHE A 78 -6.67 -1.74 -10.78
C PHE A 78 -6.18 -3.09 -11.28
N ALA A 79 -6.83 -4.17 -10.85
CA ALA A 79 -6.56 -5.54 -11.32
C ALA A 79 -5.06 -5.91 -11.40
N GLY A 80 -4.31 -5.71 -10.31
CA GLY A 80 -2.87 -6.01 -10.25
C GLY A 80 -1.97 -4.99 -10.98
N SER A 81 -2.55 -3.99 -11.63
CA SER A 81 -1.83 -2.87 -12.23
C SER A 81 -1.77 -1.69 -11.28
N ILE A 82 -0.66 -0.95 -11.31
CA ILE A 82 -0.46 0.28 -10.55
C ILE A 82 0.06 1.38 -11.48
N THR A 83 -0.48 2.58 -11.34
CA THR A 83 0.03 3.79 -11.99
C THR A 83 0.33 4.81 -10.91
N ILE A 84 1.57 5.30 -10.89
CA ILE A 84 2.00 6.35 -9.98
C ILE A 84 2.31 7.58 -10.83
N GLN A 85 1.65 8.69 -10.53
CA GLN A 85 1.95 9.97 -11.17
C GLN A 85 3.22 10.54 -10.54
N PRO A 86 4.12 11.14 -11.32
CA PRO A 86 5.26 11.83 -10.76
C PRO A 86 4.79 12.94 -9.80
N PRO A 87 5.55 13.22 -8.72
CA PRO A 87 5.31 14.37 -7.86
C PRO A 87 5.19 15.66 -8.70
N THR A 88 4.24 16.53 -8.34
CA THR A 88 4.11 17.85 -8.99
C THR A 88 5.18 18.83 -8.54
N ASP A 89 5.68 18.65 -7.33
CA ASP A 89 6.62 19.57 -6.68
C ASP A 89 7.89 18.81 -6.28
N TYR A 90 9.00 19.21 -6.88
CA TYR A 90 10.34 18.74 -6.56
C TYR A 90 11.14 19.89 -5.94
N PRO A 91 11.41 19.87 -4.63
CA PRO A 91 12.38 20.78 -4.05
C PRO A 91 13.73 20.54 -4.73
N ARG A 92 14.23 21.57 -5.44
CA ARG A 92 15.36 21.45 -6.36
C ARG A 92 16.65 20.91 -5.72
N ALA A 93 16.84 21.13 -4.42
CA ALA A 93 18.05 20.72 -3.71
C ALA A 93 18.12 19.20 -3.44
N CYS A 94 16.99 18.58 -3.09
CA CYS A 94 16.92 17.15 -2.77
C CYS A 94 16.56 16.27 -3.96
N ALA A 95 15.95 16.87 -4.98
CA ALA A 95 15.41 16.12 -6.11
C ALA A 95 16.46 15.35 -6.92
N ALA A 96 17.76 15.71 -6.86
CA ALA A 96 18.78 15.02 -7.63
C ALA A 96 19.05 13.60 -7.10
N ASP A 97 19.23 13.45 -5.80
CA ASP A 97 19.52 12.15 -5.16
C ASP A 97 18.29 11.25 -5.14
N ASP A 98 17.11 11.84 -4.99
CA ASP A 98 15.85 11.10 -4.93
C ASP A 98 15.24 10.83 -6.33
N ARG A 99 15.74 11.47 -7.40
CA ARG A 99 15.17 11.38 -8.76
C ARG A 99 15.05 9.95 -9.22
N ASP A 100 16.13 9.19 -9.08
CA ASP A 100 16.17 7.83 -9.61
C ASP A 100 15.08 6.97 -8.97
N LEU A 101 14.86 7.10 -7.66
CA LEU A 101 13.82 6.36 -6.94
C LEU A 101 12.43 6.79 -7.40
N LEU A 102 12.19 8.09 -7.46
CA LEU A 102 10.89 8.65 -7.86
C LEU A 102 10.55 8.27 -9.30
N ASP A 103 11.54 8.24 -10.19
CA ASP A 103 11.37 7.79 -11.57
C ASP A 103 11.07 6.28 -11.64
N ALA A 104 11.74 5.45 -10.82
CA ALA A 104 11.42 4.02 -10.75
C ALA A 104 9.99 3.78 -10.24
N LEU A 105 9.53 4.55 -9.24
CA LEU A 105 8.14 4.50 -8.78
C LEU A 105 7.17 4.93 -9.88
N GLY A 106 7.47 5.99 -10.65
CA GLY A 106 6.67 6.41 -11.80
C GLY A 106 6.64 5.38 -12.94
N ARG A 107 7.66 4.52 -13.03
CA ARG A 107 7.71 3.38 -13.96
C ARG A 107 7.04 2.11 -13.44
N ALA A 108 6.58 2.07 -12.20
CA ALA A 108 5.80 0.93 -11.69
C ALA A 108 4.55 0.70 -12.57
N ARG A 109 4.30 -0.56 -12.92
CA ARG A 109 3.16 -0.99 -13.75
C ARG A 109 2.36 -2.10 -13.12
N ARG A 110 3.02 -3.03 -12.41
CA ARG A 110 2.36 -4.13 -11.71
C ARG A 110 2.70 -4.09 -10.23
N TYR A 111 1.77 -4.56 -9.41
CA TYR A 111 2.01 -4.79 -8.00
C TYR A 111 1.53 -6.19 -7.62
N HIS A 112 2.23 -6.84 -6.71
CA HIS A 112 1.82 -8.09 -6.11
C HIS A 112 2.34 -8.18 -4.67
N TYR A 113 1.71 -9.05 -3.88
CA TYR A 113 2.08 -9.27 -2.49
C TYR A 113 2.71 -10.65 -2.34
N GLU A 114 3.86 -10.72 -1.67
CA GLU A 114 4.53 -11.96 -1.29
C GLU A 114 4.70 -11.98 0.23
N GLY A 115 3.76 -12.62 0.92
CA GLY A 115 3.68 -12.55 2.39
C GLY A 115 3.54 -11.10 2.87
N GLU A 116 4.49 -10.65 3.68
CA GLU A 116 4.55 -9.29 4.25
C GLU A 116 5.25 -8.26 3.33
N LYS A 117 5.55 -8.64 2.08
CA LYS A 117 6.23 -7.79 1.11
C LYS A 117 5.28 -7.33 0.02
N LEU A 118 5.39 -6.06 -0.35
CA LEU A 118 4.81 -5.47 -1.54
C LEU A 118 5.90 -5.38 -2.60
N LEU A 119 5.67 -6.00 -3.76
CA LEU A 119 6.57 -5.96 -4.89
C LEU A 119 5.96 -5.06 -5.96
N LEU A 120 6.72 -4.07 -6.42
CA LEU A 120 6.34 -3.22 -7.54
C LEU A 120 7.25 -3.51 -8.71
N GLU A 121 6.67 -3.99 -9.80
CA GLU A 121 7.39 -4.25 -11.03
C GLU A 121 7.32 -3.03 -11.94
N THR A 122 8.48 -2.64 -12.44
CA THR A 122 8.65 -1.48 -13.30
C THR A 122 8.65 -1.88 -14.77
N SER A 123 8.37 -0.94 -15.66
CA SER A 123 8.35 -1.19 -17.12
C SER A 123 9.72 -1.57 -17.70
N ASP A 124 10.81 -1.24 -17.01
CA ASP A 124 12.19 -1.63 -17.34
C ASP A 124 12.60 -2.99 -16.73
N GLY A 125 11.66 -3.73 -16.14
CA GLY A 125 11.88 -5.07 -15.60
C GLY A 125 12.56 -5.10 -14.23
N GLN A 126 12.75 -3.95 -13.58
CA GLN A 126 13.21 -3.89 -12.19
C GLN A 126 12.06 -4.17 -11.21
N THR A 127 12.39 -4.69 -10.04
CA THR A 127 11.46 -4.86 -8.93
C THR A 127 11.89 -3.96 -7.76
N LEU A 128 10.93 -3.21 -7.22
CA LEU A 128 11.04 -2.54 -5.94
C LEU A 128 10.41 -3.45 -4.89
N VAL A 129 11.17 -3.81 -3.87
CA VAL A 129 10.70 -4.67 -2.78
C VAL A 129 10.50 -3.81 -1.55
N LEU A 130 9.26 -3.76 -1.08
CA LEU A 130 8.88 -3.01 0.11
C LEU A 130 8.39 -3.96 1.20
N ARG A 131 8.82 -3.74 2.43
CA ARG A 131 8.37 -4.49 3.61
C ARG A 131 7.31 -3.70 4.36
N HIS A 132 6.26 -4.35 4.83
CA HIS A 132 5.23 -3.71 5.63
C HIS A 132 5.84 -3.12 6.93
N GLU A 133 5.50 -1.88 7.25
CA GLU A 133 5.81 -1.22 8.51
C GLU A 133 4.61 -1.42 9.45
N SER A 134 4.73 -2.41 10.34
CA SER A 134 3.76 -2.74 11.39
C SER A 134 3.65 -1.66 12.45
#